data_AF-A0A1V5QDA0-F1
#
_entry.id   AF-A0A1V5QDA0-F1
#
_cell.length_a   1.000
_cell.length_b   1.000
_cell.length_c   1.000
_cell.angle_alpha   90.00
_cell.angle_beta   90.00
_cell.angle_gamma   90.00
#
_symmetry.space_group_name_H-M   'P 1'
#
loop_
_entity.id
_entity.type
_entity.pdbx_description
1 polymer ?
#
loop_
_entity_poly.entity_id
_entity_poly.type
_entity_poly.pdbx_seq_one_letter_code
_entity_poly.pdbx_strand_id
1 'polypeptide(L)'
;MYFLVFTGGEKNPLFDTLMSDANIPGRAEVTGMLPAIPESRSGLWKFHHKRGLNRKAPAPFKGIWGKYAAEAESKIADAVKAHPDETIGLIFSNLAMVYYEPATLKKWKEKYKLKLFLYLVDKHDSVYAADAINAAGVGTFDKVFTFSHDDADRFGFGYFDCYYSKQKVKTCSEPEYDAFFWGTDGGRRAKAENIYRQLTDAGLKVRMGICYTEINGDEIPGITYNEPIPYEELLKNAMASRCLIDITGYYSGGVSLRYFEAITMGKKLLTDNEQTKKMRLYDDKQILVPGDINDIGAEMIDMIRKETGLPVYNGEFSPAHLLDMCEKYE
;
A
#
# COMPACT_ATOMS: atom_id res chain seq x y z
N MET A 1 -3.58 9.11 23.95
CA MET A 1 -4.31 9.43 22.71
C MET A 1 -4.96 8.15 22.21
N TYR A 2 -6.26 8.18 21.86
CA TYR A 2 -6.95 7.08 21.20
C TYR A 2 -7.08 7.37 19.69
N PHE A 3 -6.91 6.37 18.83
CA PHE A 3 -6.86 6.56 17.38
C PHE A 3 -8.04 5.98 16.62
N LEU A 4 -8.52 6.72 15.63
CA LEU A 4 -9.38 6.23 14.55
C LEU A 4 -8.63 6.33 13.23
N VAL A 5 -8.45 5.19 12.56
CA VAL A 5 -7.64 5.08 11.33
C VAL A 5 -8.57 4.85 10.13
N PHE A 6 -8.69 5.86 9.27
CA PHE A 6 -9.55 5.86 8.08
C PHE A 6 -8.76 5.39 6.86
N THR A 7 -9.13 4.21 6.35
CA THR A 7 -8.41 3.50 5.28
C THR A 7 -9.14 3.51 3.93
N GLY A 8 -10.45 3.75 3.95
CA GLY A 8 -11.31 3.85 2.76
C GLY A 8 -12.14 2.61 2.45
N GLY A 9 -12.03 1.54 3.24
CA GLY A 9 -13.02 0.47 3.28
C GLY A 9 -13.13 -0.31 1.99
N GLU A 10 -14.37 -0.62 1.58
CA GLU A 10 -14.69 -1.33 0.34
C GLU A 10 -14.12 -0.66 -0.93
N LYS A 11 -13.78 0.64 -0.89
CA LYS A 11 -13.11 1.29 -2.03
C LYS A 11 -11.63 0.93 -2.13
N ASN A 12 -11.01 0.53 -1.02
CA ASN A 12 -9.59 0.18 -0.93
C ASN A 12 -9.37 -1.03 0.01
N PRO A 13 -9.98 -2.21 -0.28
CA PRO A 13 -9.98 -3.35 0.66
C PRO A 13 -8.58 -3.93 0.94
N LEU A 14 -7.66 -3.83 -0.04
CA LEU A 14 -6.26 -4.18 0.17
C LEU A 14 -5.63 -3.33 1.28
N PHE A 15 -6.01 -2.05 1.35
CA PHE A 15 -5.39 -1.12 2.27
C PHE A 15 -5.85 -1.34 3.72
N ASP A 16 -7.13 -1.70 3.92
CA ASP A 16 -7.63 -2.18 5.21
C ASP A 16 -6.81 -3.39 5.69
N THR A 17 -6.50 -4.29 4.77
CA THR A 17 -5.70 -5.49 5.03
C THR A 17 -4.26 -5.13 5.45
N LEU A 18 -3.64 -4.17 4.76
CA LEU A 18 -2.30 -3.67 5.06
C LEU A 18 -2.22 -2.89 6.39
N MET A 19 -3.33 -2.33 6.85
CA MET A 19 -3.44 -1.56 8.10
C MET A 19 -3.92 -2.36 9.31
N SER A 20 -4.23 -3.65 9.15
CA SER A 20 -4.88 -4.45 10.19
C SER A 20 -4.14 -4.51 11.54
N ASP A 21 -2.81 -4.47 11.59
CA ASP A 21 -2.05 -4.45 12.85
C ASP A 21 -2.22 -3.12 13.62
N ALA A 22 -2.69 -2.04 12.97
CA ALA A 22 -3.02 -0.79 13.66
C ALA A 22 -4.35 -0.88 14.42
N ASN A 23 -5.12 -1.96 14.25
CA ASN A 23 -6.33 -2.20 15.02
C ASN A 23 -5.97 -2.83 16.38
N ILE A 24 -5.72 -1.98 17.37
CA ILE A 24 -5.20 -2.38 18.70
C ILE A 24 -6.29 -2.10 19.75
N PRO A 25 -6.90 -3.13 20.37
CA PRO A 25 -7.95 -2.95 21.37
C PRO A 25 -7.55 -1.97 22.48
N GLY A 26 -8.41 -0.98 22.73
CA GLY A 26 -8.18 0.05 23.74
C GLY A 26 -7.22 1.18 23.33
N ARG A 27 -6.62 1.11 22.14
CA ARG A 27 -5.67 2.12 21.64
C ARG A 27 -6.07 2.71 20.29
N ALA A 28 -6.51 1.86 19.36
CA ALA A 28 -6.76 2.28 17.99
C ALA A 28 -7.78 1.36 17.30
N GLU A 29 -8.63 1.96 16.46
CA GLU A 29 -9.57 1.24 15.61
C GLU A 29 -9.36 1.60 14.14
N VAL A 30 -9.22 0.58 13.29
CA VAL A 30 -9.17 0.74 11.83
C VAL A 30 -10.58 0.70 11.27
N THR A 31 -10.93 1.69 10.44
CA THR A 31 -12.28 1.87 9.92
C THR A 31 -12.27 2.20 8.42
N GLY A 32 -13.11 1.48 7.69
CA GLY A 32 -13.36 1.69 6.27
C GLY A 32 -14.43 2.75 5.97
N MET A 33 -14.87 3.50 6.99
CA MET A 33 -15.97 4.45 6.85
C MET A 33 -15.66 5.50 5.78
N LEU A 34 -16.65 5.74 4.92
CA LEU A 34 -16.65 6.78 3.91
C LEU A 34 -17.98 7.54 3.97
N PRO A 35 -18.04 8.79 3.49
CA PRO A 35 -19.29 9.51 3.38
C PRO A 35 -20.33 8.79 2.51
N ALA A 36 -21.53 8.59 3.06
CA ALA A 36 -22.63 7.87 2.41
C ALA A 36 -23.37 8.79 1.42
N ILE A 37 -22.85 8.88 0.19
CA ILE A 37 -23.44 9.71 -0.87
C ILE A 37 -24.67 9.01 -1.46
N PRO A 38 -25.88 9.64 -1.42
CA PRO A 38 -27.07 9.05 -2.01
C PRO A 38 -26.92 8.86 -3.51
N GLU A 39 -27.47 7.76 -4.03
CA GLU A 39 -27.41 7.43 -5.47
C GLU A 39 -27.93 8.57 -6.35
N SER A 40 -29.04 9.21 -5.93
CA SER A 40 -29.65 10.36 -6.59
C SER A 40 -28.74 11.59 -6.72
N ARG A 41 -27.65 11.66 -5.95
CA ARG A 41 -26.67 12.76 -5.97
C ARG A 41 -25.28 12.32 -6.41
N SER A 42 -25.09 11.03 -6.67
CA SER A 42 -23.78 10.45 -6.99
C SER A 42 -23.14 11.07 -8.23
N GLY A 43 -23.92 11.39 -9.26
CA GLY A 43 -23.43 12.06 -10.48
C GLY A 43 -22.87 13.46 -10.21
N LEU A 44 -23.58 14.27 -9.44
CA LEU A 44 -23.14 15.61 -9.07
C LEU A 44 -21.92 15.55 -8.14
N TRP A 45 -21.92 14.61 -7.18
CA TRP A 45 -20.77 14.38 -6.30
C TRP A 45 -19.52 14.01 -7.11
N LYS A 46 -19.62 13.04 -8.03
CA LYS A 46 -18.53 12.65 -8.95
C LYS A 46 -18.05 13.84 -9.77
N PHE A 47 -18.96 14.68 -10.26
CA PHE A 47 -18.61 15.89 -11.01
C PHE A 47 -17.82 16.89 -10.16
N HIS A 48 -18.27 17.19 -8.93
CA HIS A 48 -17.58 18.07 -7.98
C HIS A 48 -16.18 17.55 -7.60
N HIS A 49 -15.96 16.24 -7.67
CA HIS A 49 -14.69 15.58 -7.33
C HIS A 49 -13.83 15.24 -8.55
N LYS A 50 -14.22 15.67 -9.77
CA LYS A 50 -13.36 15.50 -10.94
C LYS A 50 -12.03 16.23 -10.72
N ARG A 51 -10.93 15.51 -10.96
CA ARG A 51 -9.55 16.04 -10.82
C ARG A 51 -9.36 17.36 -11.58
N GLY A 52 -9.80 17.41 -12.84
CA GLY A 52 -9.67 18.60 -13.69
C GLY A 52 -10.33 19.85 -13.09
N LEU A 53 -11.43 19.70 -12.36
CA LEU A 53 -12.15 20.81 -11.72
C LEU A 53 -11.42 21.33 -10.47
N ASN A 54 -10.73 20.44 -9.75
CA ASN A 54 -10.08 20.74 -8.48
C ASN A 54 -8.58 21.04 -8.62
N ARG A 55 -8.05 21.05 -9.86
CA ARG A 55 -6.61 21.14 -10.14
C ARG A 55 -5.97 22.44 -9.65
N LYS A 56 -6.64 23.58 -9.80
CA LYS A 56 -6.08 24.90 -9.40
C LYS A 56 -6.63 25.39 -8.07
N ALA A 57 -7.89 25.08 -7.79
CA ALA A 57 -8.58 25.43 -6.57
C ALA A 57 -9.71 24.41 -6.34
N PRO A 58 -10.12 24.17 -5.08
CA PRO A 58 -11.28 23.35 -4.78
C PRO A 58 -12.53 23.85 -5.50
N ALA A 59 -13.33 22.94 -6.03
CA ALA A 59 -14.61 23.31 -6.63
C ALA A 59 -15.48 24.05 -5.58
N PRO A 60 -16.24 25.08 -5.99
CA PRO A 60 -17.07 25.82 -5.05
C PRO A 60 -18.17 24.92 -4.45
N PHE A 61 -18.62 25.28 -3.25
CA PHE A 61 -19.73 24.62 -2.53
C PHE A 61 -19.52 23.13 -2.20
N LYS A 62 -18.32 22.58 -2.29
CA LYS A 62 -18.07 21.18 -1.87
C LYS A 62 -18.44 20.88 -0.42
N GLY A 63 -18.45 21.89 0.46
CA GLY A 63 -18.89 21.75 1.86
C GLY A 63 -20.29 21.15 2.06
N ILE A 64 -21.17 21.18 1.04
CA ILE A 64 -22.50 20.53 1.10
C ILE A 64 -22.42 19.01 1.27
N TRP A 65 -21.29 18.39 0.87
CA TRP A 65 -21.09 16.94 0.96
C TRP A 65 -20.74 16.49 2.38
N GLY A 66 -20.27 17.41 3.23
CA GLY A 66 -19.85 17.10 4.60
C GLY A 66 -20.91 16.42 5.45
N LYS A 67 -22.19 16.72 5.23
CA LYS A 67 -23.31 16.09 5.96
C LYS A 67 -23.42 14.58 5.74
N TYR A 68 -22.81 14.04 4.68
CA TYR A 68 -22.82 12.61 4.40
C TYR A 68 -21.74 11.85 5.17
N ALA A 69 -20.87 12.55 5.90
CA ALA A 69 -19.90 11.96 6.82
C ALA A 69 -20.48 11.71 8.24
N ALA A 70 -21.81 11.69 8.39
CA ALA A 70 -22.48 11.61 9.69
C ALA A 70 -22.11 10.34 10.49
N GLU A 71 -21.94 9.19 9.82
CA GLU A 71 -21.51 7.94 10.48
C GLU A 71 -20.09 8.05 11.05
N ALA A 72 -19.16 8.65 10.28
CA ALA A 72 -17.82 8.93 10.75
C ALA A 72 -17.83 9.90 11.94
N GLU A 73 -18.67 10.95 11.91
CA GLU A 73 -18.83 11.87 13.04
C GLU A 73 -19.42 11.18 14.28
N SER A 74 -20.39 10.29 14.11
CA SER A 74 -20.95 9.50 15.21
C SER A 74 -19.88 8.66 15.88
N LYS A 75 -19.03 7.97 15.09
CA LYS A 75 -17.92 7.18 15.61
C LYS A 75 -16.88 8.01 16.36
N ILE A 76 -16.60 9.21 15.87
CA ILE A 76 -15.73 10.18 16.59
C ILE A 76 -16.38 10.56 17.93
N ALA A 77 -17.68 10.85 17.95
CA ALA A 77 -18.40 11.19 19.18
C ALA A 77 -18.39 10.03 20.20
N ASP A 78 -18.56 8.80 19.73
CA ASP A 78 -18.48 7.59 20.57
C ASP A 78 -17.07 7.40 21.15
N ALA A 79 -16.02 7.60 20.35
CA ALA A 79 -14.63 7.55 20.81
C ALA A 79 -14.33 8.64 21.87
N VAL A 80 -14.78 9.88 21.63
CA VAL A 80 -14.64 10.98 22.61
C VAL A 80 -15.34 10.65 23.93
N LYS A 81 -16.53 10.03 23.86
CA LYS A 81 -17.28 9.63 25.06
C LYS A 81 -16.59 8.49 25.81
N ALA A 82 -16.02 7.54 25.10
CA ALA A 82 -15.30 6.40 25.68
C ALA A 82 -13.94 6.81 26.29
N HIS A 83 -13.31 7.87 25.77
CA HIS A 83 -11.99 8.35 26.19
C HIS A 83 -12.03 9.85 26.56
N PRO A 84 -12.74 10.26 27.63
CA PRO A 84 -13.04 11.67 27.91
C PRO A 84 -11.80 12.52 28.25
N ASP A 85 -10.75 11.91 28.78
CA ASP A 85 -9.52 12.62 29.19
C ASP A 85 -8.45 12.63 28.08
N GLU A 86 -8.66 11.83 27.03
CA GLU A 86 -7.69 11.69 25.94
C GLU A 86 -7.96 12.66 24.79
N THR A 87 -6.89 13.03 24.10
CA THR A 87 -7.02 13.56 22.74
C THR A 87 -7.38 12.41 21.81
N ILE A 88 -8.28 12.63 20.84
CA ILE A 88 -8.56 11.63 19.79
C ILE A 88 -7.72 11.96 18.55
N GLY A 89 -6.92 11.00 18.09
CA GLY A 89 -6.15 11.10 16.86
C GLY A 89 -6.92 10.51 15.67
N LEU A 90 -7.20 11.30 14.64
CA LEU A 90 -7.78 10.79 13.39
C LEU A 90 -6.68 10.67 12.35
N ILE A 91 -6.38 9.45 11.91
CA ILE A 91 -5.38 9.18 10.88
C ILE A 91 -6.12 8.86 9.58
N PHE A 92 -5.84 9.61 8.52
CA PHE A 92 -6.39 9.35 7.19
C PHE A 92 -5.28 8.87 6.27
N SER A 93 -5.55 7.84 5.47
CA SER A 93 -4.80 7.67 4.22
C SER A 93 -5.25 8.73 3.22
N ASN A 94 -4.39 9.12 2.28
CA ASN A 94 -4.84 9.98 1.18
C ASN A 94 -5.95 9.31 0.34
N LEU A 95 -6.00 7.97 0.29
CA LEU A 95 -7.08 7.21 -0.36
C LEU A 95 -8.45 7.38 0.32
N ALA A 96 -8.48 7.49 1.66
CA ALA A 96 -9.71 7.80 2.39
C ALA A 96 -10.03 9.31 2.31
N MET A 97 -9.00 10.15 2.43
CA MET A 97 -9.14 11.59 2.53
C MET A 97 -9.82 12.23 1.32
N VAL A 98 -9.66 11.69 0.10
CA VAL A 98 -10.32 12.22 -1.11
C VAL A 98 -11.84 12.26 -1.04
N TYR A 99 -12.46 11.52 -0.12
CA TYR A 99 -13.90 11.51 0.10
C TYR A 99 -14.38 12.52 1.15
N TYR A 100 -13.47 13.02 2.00
CA TYR A 100 -13.79 13.95 3.08
C TYR A 100 -13.54 15.40 2.65
N GLU A 101 -14.42 16.31 3.08
CA GLU A 101 -14.23 17.73 2.83
C GLU A 101 -13.37 18.37 3.94
N PRO A 102 -12.34 19.16 3.61
CA PRO A 102 -11.53 19.84 4.62
C PRO A 102 -12.34 20.70 5.61
N ALA A 103 -13.41 21.36 5.12
CA ALA A 103 -14.31 22.13 5.96
C ALA A 103 -15.05 21.27 7.01
N THR A 104 -15.31 20.00 6.72
CA THR A 104 -15.94 19.06 7.67
C THR A 104 -14.96 18.70 8.79
N LEU A 105 -13.72 18.37 8.44
CA LEU A 105 -12.66 18.08 9.40
C LEU A 105 -12.39 19.26 10.33
N LYS A 106 -12.38 20.49 9.80
CA LYS A 106 -12.26 21.71 10.60
C LYS A 106 -13.38 21.84 11.63
N LYS A 107 -14.63 21.62 11.23
CA LYS A 107 -15.78 21.62 12.16
C LYS A 107 -15.65 20.56 13.25
N TRP A 108 -15.15 19.37 12.92
CA TRP A 108 -14.90 18.34 13.92
C TRP A 108 -13.81 18.74 14.92
N LYS A 109 -12.71 19.37 14.48
CA LYS A 109 -11.68 19.92 15.40
C LYS A 109 -12.21 21.04 16.29
N GLU A 110 -13.13 21.86 15.80
CA GLU A 110 -13.78 22.91 16.60
C GLU A 110 -14.74 22.34 17.64
N LYS A 111 -15.34 21.18 17.35
CA LYS A 111 -16.35 20.53 18.20
C LYS A 111 -15.74 19.56 19.23
N TYR A 112 -14.64 18.89 18.89
CA TYR A 112 -14.05 17.83 19.70
C TYR A 112 -12.54 18.06 19.89
N LYS A 113 -11.96 17.48 20.96
CA LYS A 113 -10.51 17.50 21.21
C LYS A 113 -9.78 16.53 20.27
N LEU A 114 -9.47 16.99 19.06
CA LEU A 114 -8.90 16.15 17.99
C LEU A 114 -7.49 16.58 17.56
N LYS A 115 -6.68 15.60 17.16
CA LYS A 115 -5.51 15.77 16.28
C LYS A 115 -5.79 15.04 14.96
N LEU A 116 -5.43 15.65 13.85
CA LEU A 116 -5.60 15.10 12.52
C LEU A 116 -4.23 14.78 11.92
N PHE A 117 -4.11 13.56 11.40
CA PHE A 117 -2.92 13.07 10.74
C PHE A 117 -3.26 12.57 9.34
N LEU A 118 -2.37 12.80 8.38
CA LEU A 118 -2.48 12.30 7.02
C LEU A 118 -1.28 11.43 6.70
N TYR A 119 -1.50 10.24 6.15
CA TYR A 119 -0.45 9.39 5.60
C TYR A 119 -0.61 9.24 4.08
N LEU A 120 0.44 9.55 3.34
CA LEU A 120 0.49 9.44 1.88
C LEU A 120 1.02 8.06 1.48
N VAL A 121 0.23 7.32 0.72
CA VAL A 121 0.46 5.89 0.41
C VAL A 121 1.04 5.66 -0.97
N ASP A 122 1.00 6.69 -1.80
CA ASP A 122 1.52 6.76 -3.15
C ASP A 122 2.57 7.88 -3.25
N LYS A 123 3.58 7.64 -4.10
CA LYS A 123 4.65 8.61 -4.32
C LYS A 123 4.08 9.75 -5.14
N HIS A 124 4.35 10.98 -4.73
CA HIS A 124 3.86 12.14 -5.47
C HIS A 124 4.93 12.68 -6.42
N ASP A 125 5.31 11.89 -7.43
CA ASP A 125 6.40 12.21 -8.36
C ASP A 125 6.07 13.26 -9.44
N SER A 126 5.12 14.16 -9.18
CA SER A 126 4.73 15.16 -10.19
C SER A 126 3.90 16.30 -9.61
N VAL A 127 3.46 17.20 -10.48
CA VAL A 127 2.45 18.25 -10.26
C VAL A 127 1.24 17.78 -9.42
N TYR A 128 0.98 16.47 -9.34
CA TYR A 128 -0.04 15.82 -8.50
C TYR A 128 0.21 15.88 -6.98
N ALA A 129 1.46 16.10 -6.52
CA ALA A 129 1.80 16.34 -5.10
C ALA A 129 1.02 17.53 -4.56
N ALA A 130 1.16 18.68 -5.22
CA ALA A 130 0.50 19.91 -4.83
C ALA A 130 -1.02 19.78 -4.91
N ASP A 131 -1.56 19.06 -5.91
CA ASP A 131 -3.00 18.83 -6.07
C ASP A 131 -3.57 17.95 -4.94
N ALA A 132 -2.86 16.88 -4.55
CA ALA A 132 -3.26 16.01 -3.43
C ALA A 132 -3.04 16.68 -2.07
N ILE A 133 -1.97 17.46 -1.90
CA ILE A 133 -1.67 18.28 -0.73
C ILE A 133 -2.74 19.36 -0.54
N ASN A 134 -3.17 20.01 -1.62
CA ASN A 134 -4.24 21.02 -1.60
C ASN A 134 -5.62 20.39 -1.43
N ALA A 135 -5.91 19.27 -2.10
CA ALA A 135 -7.20 18.56 -2.00
C ALA A 135 -7.38 17.86 -0.66
N ALA A 136 -6.30 17.33 -0.06
CA ALA A 136 -6.30 16.83 1.30
C ALA A 136 -6.42 17.98 2.31
N GLY A 137 -6.17 19.22 1.91
CA GLY A 137 -6.21 20.35 2.82
C GLY A 137 -5.12 20.23 3.87
N VAL A 138 -3.86 20.05 3.46
CA VAL A 138 -2.70 19.88 4.35
C VAL A 138 -2.60 20.93 5.47
N GLY A 139 -3.12 22.15 5.28
CA GLY A 139 -3.27 23.14 6.36
C GLY A 139 -4.31 22.81 7.45
N THR A 140 -5.04 21.70 7.31
CA THR A 140 -6.05 21.19 8.25
C THR A 140 -5.45 20.14 9.18
N PHE A 141 -4.39 19.47 8.73
CA PHE A 141 -3.72 18.38 9.43
C PHE A 141 -2.63 18.90 10.36
N ASP A 142 -2.51 18.29 11.54
CA ASP A 142 -1.47 18.62 12.52
C ASP A 142 -0.11 18.03 12.07
N LYS A 143 -0.12 16.88 11.39
CA LYS A 143 1.06 16.35 10.70
C LYS A 143 0.69 15.51 9.48
N VAL A 144 1.55 15.57 8.46
CA VAL A 144 1.51 14.73 7.26
C VAL A 144 2.73 13.82 7.27
N PHE A 145 2.52 12.54 6.92
CA PHE A 145 3.54 11.51 6.80
C PHE A 145 3.60 10.96 5.37
N THR A 146 4.79 10.52 4.94
CA THR A 146 5.04 9.94 3.61
C THR A 146 6.16 8.91 3.67
N PHE A 147 6.10 7.89 2.79
CA PHE A 147 7.18 6.91 2.60
C PHE A 147 8.26 7.39 1.62
N SER A 148 8.03 8.50 0.93
CA SER A 148 8.98 9.06 -0.02
C SER A 148 9.92 10.01 0.70
N HIS A 149 11.22 9.69 0.74
CA HIS A 149 12.24 10.59 1.28
C HIS A 149 12.23 11.94 0.55
N ASP A 150 12.08 11.94 -0.78
CA ASP A 150 12.01 13.14 -1.59
C ASP A 150 10.83 14.05 -1.16
N ASP A 151 9.66 13.46 -0.88
CA ASP A 151 8.48 14.22 -0.42
C ASP A 151 8.65 14.72 1.03
N ALA A 152 9.28 13.91 1.90
CA ALA A 152 9.57 14.31 3.27
C ALA A 152 10.47 15.54 3.31
N ASP A 153 11.56 15.53 2.54
CA ASP A 153 12.52 16.63 2.48
C ASP A 153 11.92 17.87 1.80
N ARG A 154 11.21 17.67 0.67
CA ARG A 154 10.66 18.78 -0.12
C ARG A 154 9.53 19.54 0.59
N PHE A 155 8.69 18.84 1.35
CA PHE A 155 7.48 19.43 1.96
C PHE A 155 7.53 19.50 3.49
N GLY A 156 8.61 19.04 4.13
CA GLY A 156 8.73 19.00 5.60
C GLY A 156 7.80 17.97 6.26
N PHE A 157 7.38 16.96 5.50
CA PHE A 157 6.54 15.87 6.01
C PHE A 157 7.34 14.93 6.90
N GLY A 158 6.65 14.21 7.79
CA GLY A 158 7.28 13.15 8.56
C GLY A 158 7.59 11.97 7.64
N TYR A 159 8.83 11.51 7.61
CA TYR A 159 9.12 10.25 6.96
C TYR A 159 8.55 9.08 7.78
N PHE A 160 7.85 8.16 7.11
CA PHE A 160 7.40 6.90 7.68
C PHE A 160 7.40 5.83 6.59
N ASP A 161 8.11 4.72 6.83
CA ASP A 161 8.18 3.59 5.89
C ASP A 161 6.78 3.14 5.44
N CYS A 162 6.70 2.60 4.22
CA CYS A 162 5.50 1.86 3.81
C CYS A 162 5.20 0.75 4.83
N TYR A 163 3.96 0.71 5.30
CA TYR A 163 3.51 -0.30 6.23
C TYR A 163 2.97 -1.54 5.52
N TYR A 164 3.10 -2.64 6.23
CA TYR A 164 2.60 -3.94 5.84
C TYR A 164 2.27 -4.74 7.09
N SER A 165 0.98 -4.88 7.40
CA SER A 165 0.55 -5.82 8.44
C SER A 165 0.88 -7.24 8.01
N LYS A 166 1.49 -8.03 8.90
CA LYS A 166 1.87 -9.40 8.56
C LYS A 166 0.63 -10.24 8.31
N GLN A 167 0.50 -10.73 7.09
CA GLN A 167 -0.68 -11.50 6.68
C GLN A 167 -0.67 -12.89 7.32
N LYS A 168 -1.83 -13.32 7.82
CA LYS A 168 -2.03 -14.65 8.42
C LYS A 168 -2.25 -15.67 7.31
N VAL A 169 -1.15 -16.11 6.70
CA VAL A 169 -1.17 -17.14 5.65
C VAL A 169 -0.65 -18.43 6.25
N LYS A 170 -1.31 -19.56 5.92
CA LYS A 170 -0.86 -20.88 6.36
C LYS A 170 0.57 -21.12 5.88
N THR A 171 1.46 -21.48 6.79
CA THR A 171 2.82 -21.86 6.46
C THR A 171 2.82 -23.10 5.58
N CYS A 172 3.57 -23.04 4.48
CA CYS A 172 3.85 -24.20 3.64
C CYS A 172 5.23 -24.76 4.04
N SER A 173 5.27 -25.99 4.54
CA SER A 173 6.52 -26.64 4.96
C SER A 173 7.40 -27.04 3.77
N GLU A 174 6.78 -27.39 2.65
CA GLU A 174 7.46 -27.78 1.41
C GLU A 174 6.96 -26.89 0.28
N PRO A 175 7.81 -26.01 -0.27
CA PRO A 175 7.44 -25.17 -1.40
C PRO A 175 6.99 -26.01 -2.61
N GLU A 176 5.82 -25.69 -3.15
CA GLU A 176 5.31 -26.28 -4.38
C GLU A 176 6.02 -25.73 -5.62
N TYR A 177 6.58 -24.52 -5.54
CA TYR A 177 7.22 -23.82 -6.65
C TYR A 177 8.58 -23.27 -6.23
N ASP A 178 9.51 -23.19 -7.17
CA ASP A 178 10.80 -22.53 -6.95
C ASP A 178 10.66 -21.01 -7.05
N ALA A 179 9.84 -20.53 -7.99
CA ALA A 179 9.64 -19.10 -8.20
C ALA A 179 8.18 -18.75 -8.51
N PHE A 180 7.74 -17.58 -8.05
CA PHE A 180 6.38 -17.08 -8.25
C PHE A 180 6.32 -15.62 -8.71
N PHE A 181 5.52 -15.36 -9.74
CA PHE A 181 5.14 -14.03 -10.20
C PHE A 181 3.65 -13.96 -10.48
N TRP A 182 2.96 -12.93 -9.98
CA TRP A 182 1.61 -12.60 -10.42
C TRP A 182 1.44 -11.09 -10.39
N GLY A 183 1.24 -10.49 -11.55
CA GLY A 183 1.23 -9.04 -11.68
C GLY A 183 0.50 -8.57 -12.92
N THR A 184 0.15 -7.28 -12.94
CA THR A 184 -0.31 -6.63 -14.15
C THR A 184 0.85 -6.45 -15.11
N ASP A 185 0.60 -6.48 -16.42
CA ASP A 185 1.63 -6.22 -17.42
C ASP A 185 2.29 -4.87 -17.14
N GLY A 186 1.61 -3.74 -17.41
CA GLY A 186 2.15 -2.42 -17.10
C GLY A 186 3.58 -2.18 -17.62
N GLY A 187 3.97 -2.87 -18.71
CA GLY A 187 5.32 -2.85 -19.27
C GLY A 187 6.22 -4.02 -18.87
N ARG A 188 5.71 -5.01 -18.14
CA ARG A 188 6.50 -6.10 -17.56
C ARG A 188 6.46 -7.38 -18.36
N ARG A 189 5.51 -7.56 -19.28
CA ARG A 189 5.29 -8.84 -19.97
C ARG A 189 6.56 -9.44 -20.55
N ALA A 190 7.28 -8.69 -21.39
CA ALA A 190 8.49 -9.20 -22.04
C ALA A 190 9.56 -9.65 -21.04
N LYS A 191 9.77 -8.90 -19.95
CA LYS A 191 10.70 -9.27 -18.87
C LYS A 191 10.22 -10.52 -18.13
N ALA A 192 8.94 -10.58 -17.76
CA ALA A 192 8.36 -11.71 -17.05
C ALA A 192 8.48 -13.00 -17.87
N GLU A 193 8.14 -12.93 -19.16
CA GLU A 193 8.27 -14.04 -20.11
C GLU A 193 9.72 -14.50 -20.28
N ASN A 194 10.68 -13.57 -20.34
CA ASN A 194 12.10 -13.89 -20.41
C ASN A 194 12.60 -14.60 -19.13
N ILE A 195 12.26 -14.07 -17.95
CA ILE A 195 12.60 -14.69 -16.65
C ILE A 195 11.98 -16.08 -16.56
N TYR A 196 10.71 -16.24 -16.96
CA TYR A 196 10.04 -17.53 -16.97
C TYR A 196 10.84 -18.57 -17.74
N ARG A 197 11.23 -18.26 -18.99
CA ARG A 197 12.02 -19.16 -19.83
C ARG A 197 13.36 -19.52 -19.19
N GLN A 198 14.13 -18.53 -18.73
CA GLN A 198 15.42 -18.78 -18.09
C GLN A 198 15.33 -19.73 -16.90
N LEU A 199 14.33 -19.51 -16.03
CA LEU A 199 14.13 -20.35 -14.85
C LEU A 199 13.62 -21.75 -15.25
N THR A 200 12.67 -21.87 -16.17
CA THR A 200 12.16 -23.18 -16.61
C THR A 200 13.17 -23.99 -17.40
N ASP A 201 13.99 -23.35 -18.24
CA ASP A 201 15.06 -23.99 -19.01
C ASP A 201 16.17 -24.50 -18.09
N ALA A 202 16.39 -23.82 -16.96
CA ALA A 202 17.24 -24.29 -15.87
C ALA A 202 16.57 -25.36 -14.99
N GLY A 203 15.35 -25.80 -15.32
CA GLY A 203 14.62 -26.86 -14.63
C GLY A 203 13.96 -26.44 -13.31
N LEU A 204 13.61 -25.17 -13.13
CA LEU A 204 12.84 -24.69 -11.98
C LEU A 204 11.34 -24.78 -12.27
N LYS A 205 10.57 -25.08 -11.23
CA LYS A 205 9.11 -25.05 -11.29
C LYS A 205 8.62 -23.63 -11.01
N VAL A 206 8.16 -22.92 -12.04
CA VAL A 206 7.73 -21.52 -11.95
C VAL A 206 6.21 -21.41 -12.01
N ARG A 207 5.62 -20.64 -11.09
CA ARG A 207 4.20 -20.25 -11.15
C ARG A 207 4.10 -18.79 -11.59
N MET A 208 3.58 -18.55 -12.78
CA MET A 208 3.54 -17.20 -13.35
C MET A 208 2.17 -16.81 -13.90
N GLY A 209 1.72 -15.59 -13.56
CA GLY A 209 0.54 -14.96 -14.13
C GLY A 209 0.78 -13.51 -14.56
N ILE A 210 0.29 -13.15 -15.75
CA ILE A 210 0.38 -11.80 -16.31
C ILE A 210 -1.04 -11.30 -16.63
N CYS A 211 -1.51 -10.31 -15.87
CA CYS A 211 -2.88 -9.80 -15.97
C CYS A 211 -2.96 -8.53 -16.81
N TYR A 212 -4.13 -8.32 -17.45
CA TYR A 212 -4.47 -7.11 -18.21
C TYR A 212 -3.44 -6.76 -19.30
N THR A 213 -3.02 -7.77 -20.06
CA THR A 213 -2.13 -7.63 -21.20
C THR A 213 -2.89 -7.82 -22.51
N GLU A 214 -2.51 -7.05 -23.53
CA GLU A 214 -2.95 -7.31 -24.90
C GLU A 214 -2.18 -8.50 -25.44
N ILE A 215 -2.89 -9.55 -25.86
CA ILE A 215 -2.27 -10.75 -26.42
C ILE A 215 -2.09 -10.55 -27.92
N ASN A 216 -0.99 -9.87 -28.28
CA ASN A 216 -0.53 -9.75 -29.65
C ASN A 216 0.61 -10.76 -29.88
N GLY A 217 0.29 -11.97 -30.33
CA GLY A 217 1.25 -13.06 -30.55
C GLY A 217 0.96 -14.31 -29.72
N ASP A 218 1.88 -15.28 -29.76
CA ASP A 218 1.71 -16.56 -29.06
C ASP A 218 1.89 -16.40 -27.54
N GLU A 219 1.01 -17.06 -26.79
CA GLU A 219 1.17 -17.24 -25.35
C GLU A 219 2.29 -18.25 -25.06
N ILE A 220 3.02 -18.03 -23.96
CA ILE A 220 4.02 -19.00 -23.50
C ILE A 220 3.34 -20.11 -22.71
N PRO A 221 3.48 -21.39 -23.11
CA PRO A 221 2.93 -22.50 -22.34
C PRO A 221 3.41 -22.49 -20.88
N GLY A 222 2.44 -22.52 -19.96
CA GLY A 222 2.66 -22.53 -18.51
C GLY A 222 2.66 -21.16 -17.83
N ILE A 223 2.57 -20.06 -18.60
CA ILE A 223 2.19 -18.75 -18.06
C ILE A 223 0.66 -18.61 -18.15
N THR A 224 0.02 -18.13 -17.08
CA THR A 224 -1.39 -17.76 -17.09
C THR A 224 -1.55 -16.31 -17.54
N TYR A 225 -2.35 -16.06 -18.58
CA TYR A 225 -2.60 -14.70 -19.09
C TYR A 225 -4.02 -14.23 -18.76
N ASN A 226 -4.16 -12.95 -18.40
CA ASN A 226 -5.44 -12.26 -18.22
C ASN A 226 -6.41 -12.86 -17.19
N GLU A 227 -5.92 -13.69 -16.26
CA GLU A 227 -6.68 -14.19 -15.11
C GLU A 227 -6.16 -13.53 -13.82
N PRO A 228 -6.78 -12.43 -13.33
CA PRO A 228 -6.43 -11.89 -12.02
C PRO A 228 -6.90 -12.81 -10.89
N ILE A 229 -6.08 -12.95 -9.85
CA ILE A 229 -6.43 -13.71 -8.64
C ILE A 229 -6.66 -12.79 -7.45
N PRO A 230 -7.53 -13.17 -6.49
CA PRO A 230 -7.67 -12.46 -5.22
C PRO A 230 -6.35 -12.38 -4.45
N TYR A 231 -6.19 -11.32 -3.65
CA TYR A 231 -4.96 -11.11 -2.87
C TYR A 231 -4.64 -12.28 -1.94
N GLU A 232 -5.65 -12.88 -1.31
CA GLU A 232 -5.46 -14.06 -0.44
C GLU A 232 -4.88 -15.26 -1.21
N GLU A 233 -5.36 -15.52 -2.42
CA GLU A 233 -4.84 -16.59 -3.28
C GLU A 233 -3.42 -16.29 -3.74
N LEU A 234 -3.11 -15.02 -4.02
CA LEU A 234 -1.76 -14.58 -4.32
C LEU A 234 -0.81 -14.92 -3.17
N LEU A 235 -1.20 -14.58 -1.93
CA LEU A 235 -0.38 -14.83 -0.76
C LEU A 235 -0.20 -16.33 -0.48
N LYS A 236 -1.21 -17.16 -0.75
CA LYS A 236 -1.07 -18.63 -0.68
C LYS A 236 -0.02 -19.15 -1.66
N ASN A 237 -0.06 -18.69 -2.92
CA ASN A 237 0.94 -19.08 -3.93
C ASN A 237 2.35 -18.57 -3.58
N ALA A 238 2.46 -17.33 -3.08
CA ALA A 238 3.72 -16.77 -2.58
C ALA A 238 4.29 -17.60 -1.43
N MET A 239 3.45 -17.99 -0.46
CA MET A 239 3.86 -18.87 0.64
C MET A 239 4.26 -20.26 0.19
N ALA A 240 3.64 -20.78 -0.87
CA ALA A 240 3.99 -22.05 -1.49
C ALA A 240 5.23 -21.98 -2.41
N SER A 241 5.92 -20.84 -2.46
CA SER A 241 7.10 -20.65 -3.31
C SER A 241 8.39 -20.44 -2.50
N ARG A 242 9.55 -20.78 -3.09
CA ARG A 242 10.87 -20.48 -2.49
C ARG A 242 11.28 -19.02 -2.69
N CYS A 243 11.06 -18.50 -3.90
CA CYS A 243 11.42 -17.15 -4.30
C CYS A 243 10.22 -16.43 -4.92
N LEU A 244 10.03 -15.16 -4.57
CA LEU A 244 9.09 -14.26 -5.23
C LEU A 244 9.84 -13.47 -6.30
N ILE A 245 9.18 -13.20 -7.43
CA ILE A 245 9.71 -12.36 -8.49
C ILE A 245 9.00 -11.01 -8.43
N ASP A 246 9.76 -9.93 -8.51
CA ASP A 246 9.29 -8.56 -8.56
C ASP A 246 9.90 -7.85 -9.77
N ILE A 247 9.06 -7.30 -10.63
CA ILE A 247 9.47 -6.63 -11.85
C ILE A 247 8.92 -5.21 -11.81
N THR A 248 9.80 -4.24 -11.93
CA THR A 248 9.52 -2.81 -11.92
C THR A 248 8.72 -2.46 -13.18
N GLY A 249 7.57 -1.81 -12.99
CA GLY A 249 6.74 -1.35 -14.12
C GLY A 249 7.09 0.08 -14.51
N TYR A 250 6.46 0.60 -15.57
CA TYR A 250 6.78 1.94 -16.07
C TYR A 250 6.61 3.09 -15.05
N TYR A 251 5.78 2.92 -14.03
CA TYR A 251 5.38 3.99 -13.10
C TYR A 251 5.73 3.74 -11.64
N SER A 252 6.67 2.82 -11.33
CA SER A 252 7.06 2.56 -9.93
C SER A 252 8.13 3.55 -9.45
N GLY A 253 7.79 4.32 -8.42
CA GLY A 253 8.69 5.27 -7.75
C GLY A 253 9.28 4.78 -6.41
N GLY A 254 8.92 3.58 -5.95
CA GLY A 254 9.36 2.98 -4.70
C GLY A 254 9.39 1.45 -4.77
N VAL A 255 9.61 0.78 -3.63
CA VAL A 255 9.54 -0.69 -3.55
C VAL A 255 8.09 -1.19 -3.66
N SER A 256 7.89 -2.36 -4.27
CA SER A 256 6.56 -2.94 -4.44
C SER A 256 6.11 -3.72 -3.20
N LEU A 257 4.83 -4.14 -3.17
CA LEU A 257 4.34 -5.03 -2.12
C LEU A 257 5.09 -6.37 -2.04
N ARG A 258 5.71 -6.83 -3.13
CA ARG A 258 6.51 -8.07 -3.15
C ARG A 258 7.68 -8.01 -2.18
N TYR A 259 8.27 -6.83 -1.99
CA TYR A 259 9.34 -6.63 -1.01
C TYR A 259 8.88 -6.95 0.41
N PHE A 260 7.76 -6.36 0.83
CA PHE A 260 7.20 -6.56 2.17
C PHE A 260 6.72 -8.00 2.36
N GLU A 261 6.06 -8.57 1.36
CA GLU A 261 5.62 -9.96 1.38
C GLU A 261 6.80 -10.92 1.52
N ALA A 262 7.86 -10.77 0.71
CA ALA A 262 9.02 -11.63 0.79
C ALA A 262 9.67 -11.60 2.18
N ILE A 263 9.84 -10.42 2.76
CA ILE A 263 10.45 -10.27 4.09
C ILE A 263 9.56 -10.85 5.18
N THR A 264 8.29 -10.46 5.22
CA THR A 264 7.36 -10.90 6.28
C THR A 264 7.08 -12.40 6.25
N MET A 265 7.18 -13.02 5.08
CA MET A 265 7.00 -14.44 4.85
C MET A 265 8.29 -15.26 4.94
N GLY A 266 9.46 -14.62 5.08
CA GLY A 266 10.75 -15.31 5.06
C GLY A 266 11.02 -16.02 3.73
N LYS A 267 10.74 -15.33 2.61
CA LYS A 267 10.99 -15.80 1.24
C LYS A 267 12.12 -15.01 0.61
N LYS A 268 12.78 -15.61 -0.39
CA LYS A 268 13.68 -14.85 -1.26
C LYS A 268 12.87 -13.96 -2.20
N LEU A 269 13.50 -12.90 -2.68
CA LEU A 269 12.97 -11.96 -3.65
C LEU A 269 13.98 -11.78 -4.78
N LEU A 270 13.62 -12.15 -6.00
CA LEU A 270 14.32 -11.76 -7.22
C LEU A 270 13.69 -10.47 -7.74
N THR A 271 14.45 -9.37 -7.80
CA THR A 271 13.90 -8.06 -8.18
C THR A 271 14.84 -7.23 -9.03
N ASP A 272 14.29 -6.51 -10.02
CA ASP A 272 15.02 -5.46 -10.77
C ASP A 272 14.89 -4.07 -10.12
N ASN A 273 14.24 -3.98 -8.96
CA ASN A 273 14.07 -2.74 -8.23
C ASN A 273 15.28 -2.46 -7.33
N GLU A 274 16.25 -1.73 -7.88
CA GLU A 274 17.47 -1.30 -7.20
C GLU A 274 17.23 -0.51 -5.91
N GLN A 275 16.05 0.10 -5.70
CA GLN A 275 15.74 0.80 -4.46
C GLN A 275 15.70 -0.16 -3.25
N THR A 276 15.47 -1.46 -3.47
CA THR A 276 15.50 -2.46 -2.41
C THR A 276 16.83 -2.49 -1.65
N LYS A 277 17.95 -2.18 -2.31
CA LYS A 277 19.30 -2.08 -1.69
C LYS A 277 19.41 -0.97 -0.64
N LYS A 278 18.53 0.02 -0.68
CA LYS A 278 18.51 1.15 0.28
C LYS A 278 17.55 0.91 1.44
N MET A 279 16.76 -0.17 1.39
CA MET A 279 15.77 -0.44 2.41
C MET A 279 16.45 -1.00 3.66
N ARG A 280 15.91 -0.64 4.83
CA ARG A 280 16.50 -0.99 6.14
C ARG A 280 16.65 -2.49 6.42
N LEU A 281 15.86 -3.35 5.74
CA LEU A 281 15.88 -4.80 5.90
C LEU A 281 16.49 -5.51 4.66
N TYR A 282 17.33 -4.82 3.90
CA TYR A 282 18.07 -5.44 2.82
C TYR A 282 19.07 -6.49 3.32
N ASP A 283 18.99 -7.68 2.76
CA ASP A 283 19.93 -8.79 2.96
C ASP A 283 20.15 -9.45 1.59
N ASP A 284 21.40 -9.55 1.13
CA ASP A 284 21.76 -10.04 -0.20
C ASP A 284 21.52 -11.56 -0.39
N LYS A 285 21.33 -12.31 0.69
CA LYS A 285 20.92 -13.73 0.64
C LYS A 285 19.41 -13.88 0.46
N GLN A 286 18.65 -12.86 0.85
CA GLN A 286 17.20 -12.82 0.71
C GLN A 286 16.78 -12.09 -0.56
N ILE A 287 17.41 -10.96 -0.88
CA ILE A 287 17.03 -10.05 -1.95
C ILE A 287 18.09 -10.11 -3.05
N LEU A 288 17.74 -10.86 -4.10
CA LEU A 288 18.56 -11.12 -5.27
C LEU A 288 18.29 -10.02 -6.30
N VAL A 289 19.29 -9.17 -6.54
CA VAL A 289 19.19 -8.05 -7.50
C VAL A 289 20.22 -8.25 -8.61
N PRO A 290 19.84 -8.81 -9.77
CA PRO A 290 20.75 -9.00 -10.89
C PRO A 290 21.21 -7.67 -11.47
N GLY A 291 22.43 -7.67 -12.02
CA GLY A 291 22.95 -6.52 -12.77
C GLY A 291 22.13 -6.24 -14.04
N ASP A 292 21.57 -7.29 -14.65
CA ASP A 292 20.54 -7.21 -15.68
C ASP A 292 19.48 -8.28 -15.41
N ILE A 293 18.23 -7.87 -15.20
CA ILE A 293 17.11 -8.79 -14.99
C ILE A 293 16.83 -9.69 -16.20
N ASN A 294 17.34 -9.33 -17.38
CA ASN A 294 17.24 -10.16 -18.56
C ASN A 294 18.29 -11.27 -18.62
N ASP A 295 19.26 -11.28 -17.71
CA ASP A 295 20.26 -12.34 -17.53
C ASP A 295 20.42 -12.66 -16.04
N ILE A 296 19.65 -13.64 -15.57
CA ILE A 296 19.65 -14.02 -14.15
C ILE A 296 20.97 -14.69 -13.74
N GLY A 297 21.66 -15.34 -14.68
CA GLY A 297 22.89 -16.07 -14.42
C GLY A 297 22.73 -17.32 -13.54
N ALA A 298 23.70 -18.23 -13.62
CA ALA A 298 23.67 -19.51 -12.89
C ALA A 298 23.72 -19.32 -11.36
N GLU A 299 24.46 -18.32 -10.88
CA GLU A 299 24.62 -18.07 -9.44
C GLU A 299 23.27 -17.73 -8.78
N MET A 300 22.46 -16.85 -9.38
CA MET A 300 21.16 -16.52 -8.79
C MET A 300 20.17 -17.66 -8.88
N ILE A 301 20.23 -18.46 -9.97
CA ILE A 301 19.43 -19.68 -10.10
C ILE A 301 19.77 -20.65 -8.95
N ASP A 302 21.04 -20.83 -8.64
CA ASP A 302 21.49 -21.65 -7.52
C ASP A 302 21.03 -21.06 -6.18
N MET A 303 21.08 -19.73 -6.00
CA MET A 303 20.56 -19.07 -4.80
C MET A 303 19.05 -19.26 -4.64
N ILE A 304 18.27 -19.28 -5.72
CA ILE A 304 16.82 -19.57 -5.67
C ILE A 304 16.59 -20.99 -5.13
N ARG A 305 17.35 -21.98 -5.64
CA ARG A 305 17.24 -23.40 -5.23
C ARG A 305 17.68 -23.65 -3.80
N LYS A 306 18.75 -22.98 -3.37
CA LYS A 306 19.44 -23.24 -2.11
C LYS A 306 18.55 -22.90 -0.91
N GLU A 307 18.39 -23.84 0.02
CA GLU A 307 17.83 -23.51 1.33
C GLU A 307 18.84 -22.67 2.11
N THR A 308 18.41 -21.48 2.52
CA THR A 308 19.24 -20.52 3.26
C THR A 308 18.48 -20.07 4.49
N GLY A 309 19.13 -20.02 5.65
CA GLY A 309 18.57 -19.37 6.83
C GLY A 309 18.39 -17.88 6.54
N LEU A 310 17.14 -17.43 6.45
CA LEU A 310 16.80 -16.02 6.18
C LEU A 310 16.53 -15.26 7.49
N PRO A 311 16.70 -13.93 7.49
CA PRO A 311 16.34 -13.10 8.63
C PRO A 311 14.89 -13.30 9.08
N VAL A 312 14.67 -13.27 10.40
CA VAL A 312 13.33 -13.32 10.99
C VAL A 312 12.77 -11.91 11.05
N TYR A 313 11.61 -11.70 10.42
CA TYR A 313 10.86 -10.44 10.51
C TYR A 313 10.28 -10.24 11.92
N ASN A 314 10.53 -9.08 12.53
CA ASN A 314 10.15 -8.76 13.92
C ASN A 314 9.09 -7.65 14.03
N GLY A 315 8.31 -7.42 12.97
CA GLY A 315 7.21 -6.45 13.01
C GLY A 315 7.63 -5.02 12.62
N GLU A 316 8.78 -4.85 11.98
CA GLU A 316 9.31 -3.54 11.63
C GLU A 316 8.34 -2.76 10.72
N PHE A 317 7.65 -3.42 9.78
CA PHE A 317 6.68 -2.79 8.87
C PHE A 317 5.28 -2.63 9.47
N SER A 318 5.08 -2.97 10.75
CA SER A 318 3.75 -2.89 11.35
C SER A 318 3.22 -1.46 11.32
N PRO A 319 2.00 -1.22 10.81
CA PRO A 319 1.37 0.11 10.87
C PRO A 319 1.10 0.60 12.30
N ALA A 320 1.23 -0.24 13.33
CA ALA A 320 1.20 0.19 14.73
C ALA A 320 2.25 1.28 15.03
N HIS A 321 3.41 1.24 14.36
CA HIS A 321 4.47 2.25 14.53
C HIS A 321 4.03 3.65 14.04
N LEU A 322 3.02 3.74 13.17
CA LEU A 322 2.46 5.03 12.76
C LEU A 322 1.74 5.72 13.93
N LEU A 323 1.10 4.93 14.80
CA LEU A 323 0.44 5.44 16.00
C LEU A 323 1.47 6.06 16.95
N ASP A 324 2.57 5.35 17.20
CA ASP A 324 3.69 5.84 18.03
C ASP A 324 4.28 7.15 17.47
N MET A 325 4.33 7.28 16.14
CA MET A 325 4.78 8.50 15.48
C MET A 325 3.79 9.66 15.64
N CYS A 326 2.49 9.40 15.63
CA CYS A 326 1.45 10.40 15.84
C CYS A 326 1.39 10.89 17.29
N GLU A 327 1.65 10.01 18.28
CA GLU A 327 1.68 10.36 19.71
C GLU A 327 2.73 11.43 20.03
N LYS A 328 3.81 11.54 19.25
CA LYS A 328 4.84 12.59 19.40
C LYS A 328 4.30 14.01 19.15
N TYR A 329 3.08 14.13 18.65
CA TYR A 329 2.39 15.39 18.33
C TYR A 329 1.18 15.65 19.24
N GLU A 330 1.07 14.96 20.38
CA GLU A 330 0.01 15.19 21.38
C GLU A 330 -0.07 16.67 21.84
#